data_AF-A0AAE0J4A8-F1
#
_entry.id   AF-A0AAE0J4A8-F1
#
_cell.length_a   1.000
_cell.length_b   1.000
_cell.length_c   1.000
_cell.angle_alpha   90.00
_cell.angle_beta   90.00
_cell.angle_gamma   90.00
#
_symmetry.space_group_name_H-M   'P 1'
#
loop_
_entity.id
_entity.type
_entity.pdbx_description
1 polymer ?
#
loop_
_entity_poly.entity_id
_entity_poly.type
_entity_poly.pdbx_seq_one_letter_code
_entity_poly.pdbx_strand_id
1 'polypeptide(L)'
;MTFNFDSYLPSLFPDCHYSTEQLKGGLVNITVRASRIDAQPSLGSNGQAVVSLPVATEQKDCACPRTLIMKYAPPFIAAIGEKAPCSQTRQIIEATVLELFGPQGPLDHLNTPDRVRIARLINHDPVKSVLVFEDLGRLITLWDLFSPAMVDQSSVNPIIIKRHCTNIGHRLGSFYADVHGPDSLRAVRERISESDNTRFLDRTVNSAFNFAVKPILERLQKPGGLDTATAEKLYARVHGDFVREPYPGETCLSMGDFHPGSVLVTALRDWTNSDSQVEVGAIDWEFATVHNGRGANGDMAQFLASFHALLWYFPQGTLTHDMVGWFVRELCQTYAAQSGLAEKTGKSERAAANPAMGILRSAMILFGRETINQAIDFERDNGSRVPVVEMVKAGAWYLERAGNSVEEMLEPENWAELMKEKMGIMLRLFGIEVQGEEHPAVSAA
;
A
#
# COMPACT_ATOMS: atom_id res chain seq x y z
N MET A 1 28.08 -3.91 -6.36
CA MET A 1 28.47 -2.64 -7.01
C MET A 1 27.44 -1.57 -6.67
N THR A 2 27.86 -0.37 -6.29
CA THR A 2 26.97 0.79 -6.06
C THR A 2 26.89 1.63 -7.34
N PHE A 3 25.68 2.00 -7.76
CA PHE A 3 25.48 2.89 -8.91
C PHE A 3 25.97 4.30 -8.56
N ASN A 4 26.72 4.94 -9.45
CA ASN A 4 27.25 6.29 -9.23
C ASN A 4 26.28 7.35 -9.76
N PHE A 5 25.38 7.81 -8.89
CA PHE A 5 24.39 8.84 -9.22
C PHE A 5 25.05 10.19 -9.56
N ASP A 6 26.13 10.55 -8.87
CA ASP A 6 26.82 11.83 -9.06
C ASP A 6 27.44 11.94 -10.46
N SER A 7 27.92 10.83 -11.03
CA SER A 7 28.39 10.80 -12.42
C SER A 7 27.26 10.70 -13.45
N TYR A 8 26.08 10.24 -13.06
CA TYR A 8 24.94 10.11 -13.96
C TYR A 8 24.15 11.42 -14.13
N LEU A 9 23.96 12.18 -13.05
CA LEU A 9 23.19 13.43 -13.06
C LEU A 9 23.64 14.46 -14.11
N PRO A 10 24.96 14.72 -14.31
CA PRO A 10 25.43 15.63 -15.36
C PRO A 10 25.06 15.20 -16.78
N SER A 11 24.76 13.91 -17.02
CA SER A 11 24.30 13.45 -18.33
C SER A 11 22.84 13.81 -18.63
N LEU A 12 22.04 14.08 -17.60
CA LEU A 12 20.65 14.53 -17.72
C LEU A 12 20.51 16.05 -17.56
N PHE A 13 21.28 16.63 -16.64
CA PHE A 13 21.24 18.04 -16.27
C PHE A 13 22.66 18.63 -16.28
N PRO A 14 23.25 18.87 -17.47
CA PRO A 14 24.68 19.23 -17.61
C PRO A 14 25.04 20.55 -16.93
N ASP A 15 24.11 21.49 -16.84
CA ASP A 15 24.32 22.83 -16.28
C ASP A 15 24.01 22.91 -14.77
N CYS A 16 23.78 21.78 -14.12
CA CYS A 16 23.26 21.73 -12.75
C CYS A 16 24.06 20.79 -11.85
N HIS A 17 24.28 21.23 -10.63
CA HIS A 17 25.01 20.47 -9.63
C HIS A 17 24.07 20.00 -8.52
N TYR A 18 24.13 18.72 -8.20
CA TYR A 18 23.29 18.09 -7.20
C TYR A 18 24.14 17.43 -6.13
N SER A 19 23.67 17.46 -4.88
CA SER A 19 24.07 16.51 -3.85
C SER A 19 23.05 15.38 -3.80
N THR A 20 23.51 14.17 -3.47
CA THR A 20 22.66 12.99 -3.36
C THR A 20 22.59 12.49 -1.92
N GLU A 21 21.39 12.15 -1.48
CA GLU A 21 21.12 11.54 -0.17
C GLU A 21 20.38 10.22 -0.39
N GLN A 22 20.93 9.11 0.14
CA GLN A 22 20.25 7.82 0.06
C GLN A 22 19.02 7.80 0.96
N LEU A 23 17.88 7.47 0.37
CA LEU A 23 16.63 7.28 1.09
C LEU A 23 16.57 5.85 1.68
N LYS A 24 15.99 5.75 2.87
CA LYS A 24 15.78 4.47 3.57
C LYS A 24 14.47 3.81 3.11
N GLY A 25 14.33 2.51 3.36
CA GLY A 25 13.06 1.78 3.20
C GLY A 25 12.92 0.95 1.92
N GLY A 26 13.72 1.20 0.88
CA GLY A 26 13.72 0.40 -0.33
C GLY A 26 14.42 -0.95 -0.16
N LEU A 27 13.71 -2.07 -0.36
CA LEU A 27 14.29 -3.41 -0.32
C LEU A 27 14.94 -3.81 -1.65
N VAL A 28 14.26 -3.51 -2.76
CA VAL A 28 14.61 -4.05 -4.08
C VAL A 28 15.44 -3.10 -4.93
N ASN A 29 15.43 -1.80 -4.61
CA ASN A 29 16.13 -0.77 -5.37
C ASN A 29 16.97 0.13 -4.47
N ILE A 30 17.92 0.83 -5.08
CA ILE A 30 18.67 1.89 -4.44
C ILE A 30 18.03 3.22 -4.83
N THR A 31 17.49 3.94 -3.86
CA THR A 31 16.80 5.21 -4.09
C THR A 31 17.56 6.35 -3.43
N VAL A 32 17.75 7.45 -4.17
CA VAL A 32 18.37 8.68 -3.66
C VAL A 32 17.48 9.88 -3.95
N ARG A 33 17.50 10.85 -3.05
CA ARG A 33 17.04 12.22 -3.31
C ARG A 33 18.23 13.03 -3.81
N ALA A 34 18.11 13.63 -4.99
CA ALA A 34 19.06 14.61 -5.47
C ALA A 34 18.55 16.02 -5.16
N SER A 35 19.38 16.85 -4.52
CA SER A 35 19.08 18.24 -4.17
C SER A 35 20.06 19.17 -4.86
N ARG A 36 19.55 20.17 -5.57
CA ARG A 36 20.37 21.11 -6.32
C ARG A 36 21.19 22.01 -5.37
N ILE A 37 22.52 22.10 -5.58
CA ILE A 37 23.47 22.75 -4.66
C ILE A 37 23.35 24.28 -4.72
N ASP A 38 23.14 24.85 -5.90
CA ASP A 38 22.95 26.29 -6.12
C ASP A 38 21.60 26.82 -5.61
N ALA A 39 20.71 25.94 -5.13
CA ALA A 39 19.43 26.30 -4.52
C ALA A 39 19.51 26.58 -3.00
N GLN A 40 20.66 27.11 -2.52
CA GLN A 40 20.73 27.62 -1.15
C GLN A 40 19.74 28.80 -0.97
N PRO A 41 19.07 28.90 0.20
CA PRO A 41 18.18 30.03 0.45
C PRO A 41 19.04 31.30 0.45
N SER A 42 18.71 32.25 -0.42
CA SER A 42 19.16 33.63 -0.24
C SER A 42 18.76 34.06 1.16
N LEU A 43 19.75 34.27 2.04
CA LEU A 43 19.56 34.89 3.35
C LEU A 43 18.85 36.23 3.13
N GLY A 44 17.58 36.31 3.54
CA GLY A 44 16.90 37.58 3.63
C GLY A 44 17.68 38.49 4.58
N SER A 45 17.65 39.79 4.31
CA SER A 45 18.37 40.87 5.02
C SER A 45 18.10 40.97 6.54
N ASN A 46 17.31 40.07 7.13
CA ASN A 46 16.98 40.01 8.55
C ASN A 46 17.40 38.70 9.25
N GLY A 47 18.24 37.85 8.65
CA GLY A 47 18.85 36.71 9.35
C GLY A 47 17.89 35.59 9.78
N GLN A 48 16.64 35.59 9.30
CA GLN A 48 15.71 34.47 9.48
C GLN A 48 15.69 33.60 8.21
N ALA A 49 15.92 32.31 8.39
CA ALA A 49 15.75 31.31 7.33
C ALA A 49 14.27 31.18 7.00
N VAL A 50 13.81 31.86 5.95
CA VAL A 50 12.48 31.65 5.39
C VAL A 50 12.58 30.42 4.48
N VAL A 51 12.18 29.25 5.00
CA VAL A 51 11.92 28.07 4.16
C VAL A 51 10.54 28.25 3.53
N SER A 52 10.48 29.03 2.45
CA SER A 52 9.30 29.05 1.59
C SER A 52 9.29 27.77 0.76
N LEU A 53 8.35 26.86 1.05
CA LEU A 53 7.96 25.81 0.11
C LEU A 53 7.35 26.50 -1.12
N PRO A 54 7.91 26.35 -2.33
CA PRO A 54 7.26 26.88 -3.51
C PRO A 54 6.11 25.95 -3.89
N VAL A 55 4.89 26.47 -3.80
CA VAL A 55 3.75 25.98 -4.58
C VAL A 55 4.15 26.01 -6.05
N ALA A 56 3.93 24.90 -6.74
CA ALA A 56 4.19 24.73 -8.17
C ALA A 56 3.53 25.85 -8.99
N THR A 57 4.27 26.92 -9.23
CA THR A 57 3.90 27.98 -10.17
C THR A 57 5.10 28.18 -11.08
N GLU A 58 4.88 27.81 -12.34
CA GLU A 58 5.69 28.00 -13.54
C GLU A 58 6.98 28.82 -13.35
N GLN A 59 8.07 28.14 -12.99
CA GLN A 59 9.40 28.75 -12.96
C GLN A 59 10.07 28.51 -14.31
N LYS A 60 9.93 29.51 -15.20
CA LYS A 60 10.27 29.42 -16.63
C LYS A 60 11.76 29.62 -16.96
N ASP A 61 12.65 29.81 -15.98
CA ASP A 61 14.04 30.24 -16.23
C ASP A 61 15.14 29.37 -15.58
N CYS A 62 14.84 28.12 -15.20
CA CYS A 62 15.91 27.15 -14.91
C CYS A 62 15.43 25.74 -15.25
N ALA A 63 15.97 25.14 -16.32
CA ALA A 63 15.54 23.84 -16.86
C ALA A 63 15.74 22.64 -15.89
N CYS A 64 16.34 22.87 -14.72
CA CYS A 64 16.69 21.83 -13.75
C CYS A 64 15.79 21.84 -12.51
N PRO A 65 15.15 20.71 -12.15
CA PRO A 65 14.39 20.57 -10.91
C PRO A 65 15.23 20.90 -9.67
N ARG A 66 14.61 21.56 -8.67
CA ARG A 66 15.29 21.86 -7.39
C ARG A 66 15.62 20.59 -6.61
N THR A 67 14.67 19.66 -6.56
CA THR A 67 14.86 18.31 -6.04
C THR A 67 14.23 17.31 -6.99
N LEU A 68 14.75 16.08 -6.97
CA LEU A 68 14.22 14.94 -7.72
C LEU A 68 14.57 13.64 -7.01
N ILE A 69 13.86 12.58 -7.34
CA ILE A 69 14.16 11.22 -6.88
C ILE A 69 14.80 10.43 -8.02
N MET A 70 15.82 9.66 -7.68
CA MET A 70 16.43 8.70 -8.59
C MET A 70 16.39 7.32 -7.97
N LYS A 71 15.95 6.34 -8.75
CA LYS A 71 15.80 4.95 -8.32
C LYS A 71 16.55 4.06 -9.30
N TYR A 72 17.60 3.39 -8.82
CA TYR A 72 18.39 2.42 -9.57
C TYR A 72 17.93 1.01 -9.22
N ALA A 73 17.64 0.22 -10.25
CA ALA A 73 17.24 -1.17 -10.11
C ALA A 73 18.42 -2.10 -10.45
N PRO A 74 19.14 -2.66 -9.46
CA PRO A 74 20.15 -3.67 -9.73
C PRO A 74 19.52 -4.99 -10.23
N PRO A 75 20.28 -5.90 -10.87
CA PRO A 75 19.80 -7.22 -11.30
C PRO A 75 19.59 -8.22 -10.13
N PHE A 76 19.38 -7.70 -8.92
CA PHE A 76 19.17 -8.42 -7.68
C PHE A 76 18.39 -7.55 -6.67
N ILE A 77 17.92 -8.13 -5.56
CA ILE A 77 17.29 -7.39 -4.47
C ILE A 77 18.35 -6.56 -3.74
N ALA A 78 18.25 -5.23 -3.80
CA ALA A 78 19.28 -4.32 -3.27
C ALA A 78 19.67 -4.57 -1.81
N ALA A 79 18.70 -4.90 -0.94
CA ALA A 79 18.93 -5.19 0.48
C ALA A 79 19.64 -6.53 0.75
N ILE A 80 19.63 -7.47 -0.20
CA ILE A 80 20.23 -8.81 -0.06
C ILE A 80 21.54 -8.93 -0.87
N GLY A 81 21.61 -8.26 -2.01
CA GLY A 81 22.72 -8.37 -2.95
C GLY A 81 22.55 -9.52 -3.95
N GLU A 82 23.62 -9.83 -4.68
CA GLU A 82 23.65 -10.75 -5.83
C GLU A 82 23.13 -12.18 -5.54
N LYS A 83 23.02 -12.57 -4.27
CA LYS A 83 22.46 -13.86 -3.84
C LYS A 83 20.95 -13.98 -4.04
N ALA A 84 20.25 -12.87 -4.28
CA ALA A 84 18.83 -12.84 -4.60
C ALA A 84 18.60 -12.14 -5.94
N PRO A 85 18.83 -12.83 -7.08
CA PRO A 85 18.58 -12.28 -8.41
C PRO A 85 17.14 -11.78 -8.56
N CYS A 86 16.97 -10.64 -9.22
CA CYS A 86 15.69 -9.99 -9.40
C CYS A 86 15.67 -9.25 -10.74
N SER A 87 14.60 -9.45 -11.53
CA SER A 87 14.50 -8.86 -12.85
C SER A 87 14.44 -7.34 -12.79
N GLN A 88 15.20 -6.66 -13.65
CA GLN A 88 15.16 -5.20 -13.80
C GLN A 88 13.91 -4.72 -14.57
N THR A 89 13.12 -5.65 -15.14
CA THR A 89 11.81 -5.35 -15.76
C THR A 89 10.89 -4.56 -14.81
N ARG A 90 11.01 -4.77 -13.49
CA ARG A 90 10.27 -4.03 -12.45
C ARG A 90 10.37 -2.50 -12.59
N GLN A 91 11.52 -1.99 -13.03
CA GLN A 91 11.68 -0.56 -13.23
C GLN A 91 10.93 -0.05 -14.48
N ILE A 92 10.87 -0.87 -15.53
CA ILE A 92 10.09 -0.55 -16.73
C ILE A 92 8.60 -0.51 -16.38
N ILE A 93 8.14 -1.46 -15.56
CA ILE A 93 6.78 -1.49 -15.03
C ILE A 93 6.49 -0.19 -14.27
N GLU A 94 7.34 0.19 -13.32
CA GLU A 94 7.17 1.42 -12.55
C GLU A 94 7.15 2.67 -13.47
N ALA A 95 8.09 2.78 -14.41
CA ALA A 95 8.11 3.87 -15.39
C ALA A 95 6.80 3.97 -16.17
N THR A 96 6.31 2.83 -16.66
CA THR A 96 5.04 2.74 -17.41
C THR A 96 3.88 3.22 -16.54
N VAL A 97 3.80 2.78 -15.28
CA VAL A 97 2.73 3.22 -14.38
C VAL A 97 2.80 4.72 -14.09
N LEU A 98 4.00 5.28 -13.87
CA LEU A 98 4.15 6.73 -13.67
C LEU A 98 3.72 7.52 -14.93
N GLU A 99 3.89 6.97 -16.13
CA GLU A 99 3.35 7.57 -17.37
C GLU A 99 1.81 7.48 -17.45
N LEU A 100 1.19 6.41 -16.91
CA LEU A 100 -0.27 6.30 -16.87
C LEU A 100 -0.93 7.44 -16.07
N PHE A 101 -0.29 7.85 -14.96
CA PHE A 101 -0.70 8.97 -14.11
C PHE A 101 -0.06 10.31 -14.47
N GLY A 102 0.81 10.32 -15.48
CA GLY A 102 1.47 11.52 -15.96
C GLY A 102 0.54 12.40 -16.79
N PRO A 103 0.96 13.62 -17.16
CA PRO A 103 0.18 14.51 -18.00
C PRO A 103 -0.26 13.81 -19.29
N GLN A 104 -1.56 13.86 -19.60
CA GLN A 104 -2.18 13.18 -20.75
C GLN A 104 -2.19 11.64 -20.68
N GLY A 105 -1.77 11.05 -19.56
CA GLY A 105 -1.93 9.64 -19.29
C GLY A 105 -3.40 9.27 -19.07
N PRO A 106 -3.80 8.00 -19.32
CA PRO A 106 -5.18 7.56 -19.14
C PRO A 106 -5.71 7.73 -17.70
N LEU A 107 -4.82 7.82 -16.71
CA LEU A 107 -5.13 7.97 -15.29
C LEU A 107 -4.73 9.35 -14.73
N ASP A 108 -4.37 10.31 -15.57
CA ASP A 108 -3.99 11.69 -15.18
C ASP A 108 -5.06 12.35 -14.29
N HIS A 109 -6.34 12.13 -14.61
CA HIS A 109 -7.48 12.64 -13.84
C HIS A 109 -7.57 12.12 -12.39
N LEU A 110 -6.86 11.04 -12.06
CA LEU A 110 -6.77 10.52 -10.69
C LEU A 110 -5.64 11.19 -9.88
N ASN A 111 -4.69 11.85 -10.56
CA ASN A 111 -3.49 12.45 -9.96
C ASN A 111 -3.68 13.95 -9.68
N THR A 112 -4.57 14.27 -8.73
CA THR A 112 -4.87 15.66 -8.35
C THR A 112 -4.41 15.97 -6.92
N PRO A 113 -4.12 17.25 -6.57
CA PRO A 113 -3.60 17.61 -5.25
C PRO A 113 -4.51 17.24 -4.06
N ASP A 114 -5.82 17.22 -4.28
CA ASP A 114 -6.85 16.83 -3.31
C ASP A 114 -7.03 15.31 -3.18
N ARG A 115 -6.45 14.53 -4.09
CA ARG A 115 -6.45 13.05 -4.08
C ARG A 115 -5.07 12.51 -3.74
N VAL A 116 -4.79 11.25 -4.05
CA VAL A 116 -3.46 10.66 -3.83
C VAL A 116 -2.55 11.10 -4.98
N ARG A 117 -1.41 11.71 -4.64
CA ARG A 117 -0.41 12.17 -5.61
C ARG A 117 0.47 11.02 -6.07
N ILE A 118 0.66 10.91 -7.37
CA ILE A 118 1.63 10.03 -8.01
C ILE A 118 2.73 10.89 -8.62
N ALA A 119 3.99 10.53 -8.35
CA ALA A 119 5.12 11.31 -8.84
C ALA A 119 5.16 11.34 -10.37
N ARG A 120 5.37 12.51 -10.96
CA ARG A 120 5.54 12.61 -12.41
C ARG A 120 6.88 11.99 -12.85
N LEU A 121 6.85 11.14 -13.87
CA LEU A 121 8.07 10.65 -14.52
C LEU A 121 8.84 11.82 -15.16
N ILE A 122 10.16 11.86 -14.93
CA ILE A 122 11.07 12.84 -15.55
C ILE A 122 11.92 12.16 -16.63
N ASN A 123 12.52 11.01 -16.33
CA ASN A 123 13.33 10.24 -17.27
C ASN A 123 13.39 8.76 -16.86
N HIS A 124 13.44 7.87 -17.85
CA HIS A 124 13.73 6.45 -17.66
C HIS A 124 14.87 6.04 -18.60
N ASP A 125 16.00 5.61 -18.04
CA ASP A 125 17.13 5.04 -18.77
C ASP A 125 17.12 3.51 -18.59
N PRO A 126 16.53 2.76 -19.54
CA PRO A 126 16.43 1.31 -19.44
C PRO A 126 17.78 0.60 -19.59
N VAL A 127 18.79 1.26 -20.19
CA VAL A 127 20.14 0.68 -20.39
C VAL A 127 20.90 0.65 -19.08
N LYS A 128 20.82 1.73 -18.30
CA LYS A 128 21.45 1.80 -16.97
C LYS A 128 20.54 1.35 -15.84
N SER A 129 19.29 1.02 -16.16
CA SER A 129 18.24 0.73 -15.21
C SER A 129 18.09 1.82 -14.15
N VAL A 130 17.88 3.06 -14.60
CA VAL A 130 17.65 4.23 -13.74
C VAL A 130 16.31 4.88 -14.07
N LEU A 131 15.53 5.13 -13.02
CA LEU A 131 14.29 5.88 -13.05
C LEU A 131 14.49 7.23 -12.35
N VAL A 132 14.02 8.31 -12.95
CA VAL A 132 14.10 9.67 -12.41
C VAL A 132 12.70 10.26 -12.42
N PHE A 133 12.22 10.73 -11.28
CA PHE A 133 10.86 11.24 -11.12
C PHE A 133 10.79 12.37 -10.10
N GLU A 134 9.63 13.03 -10.09
CA GLU A 134 9.31 14.12 -9.17
C GLU A 134 9.54 13.72 -7.71
N ASP A 135 10.16 14.62 -6.95
CA ASP A 135 10.20 14.53 -5.50
C ASP A 135 8.88 15.06 -4.93
N LEU A 136 8.09 14.17 -4.33
CA LEU A 136 6.82 14.51 -3.67
C LEU A 136 7.00 15.36 -2.40
N GLY A 137 8.24 15.67 -2.03
CA GLY A 137 8.58 16.56 -0.94
C GLY A 137 8.96 15.80 0.34
N ARG A 138 8.95 16.52 1.47
CA ARG A 138 9.37 15.97 2.76
C ARG A 138 8.22 15.23 3.45
N LEU A 139 7.81 14.11 2.85
CA LEU A 139 6.80 13.21 3.39
C LEU A 139 7.45 12.05 4.15
N ILE A 140 6.68 11.43 5.04
CA ILE A 140 7.05 10.21 5.76
C ILE A 140 6.18 9.05 5.32
N THR A 141 6.59 7.81 5.57
CA THR A 141 5.73 6.66 5.25
C THR A 141 4.56 6.55 6.24
N LEU A 142 3.49 5.83 5.89
CA LEU A 142 2.45 5.50 6.89
C LEU A 142 2.99 4.64 8.03
N TRP A 143 4.02 3.81 7.80
CA TRP A 143 4.71 3.11 8.89
C TRP A 143 5.28 4.08 9.92
N ASP A 144 5.94 5.14 9.47
CA ASP A 144 6.52 6.14 10.34
C ASP A 144 5.44 6.95 11.06
N LEU A 145 4.34 7.30 10.37
CA LEU A 145 3.22 8.04 10.96
C LEU A 145 2.65 7.33 12.19
N PHE A 146 2.44 6.01 12.10
CA PHE A 146 1.89 5.21 13.19
C PHE A 146 2.95 4.64 14.15
N SER A 147 4.20 5.07 14.04
CA SER A 147 5.25 4.64 14.98
C SER A 147 5.07 5.28 16.37
N PRO A 148 5.42 4.59 17.47
CA PRO A 148 5.35 5.18 18.82
C PRO A 148 6.13 6.48 18.93
N ALA A 149 7.30 6.55 18.29
CA ALA A 149 8.18 7.71 18.33
C ALA A 149 7.52 8.98 17.77
N MET A 150 6.66 8.87 16.75
CA MET A 150 5.95 10.03 16.20
C MET A 150 4.81 10.50 17.09
N VAL A 151 4.05 9.57 17.67
CA VAL A 151 2.90 9.91 18.50
C VAL A 151 3.33 10.53 19.82
N ASP A 152 4.34 9.95 20.49
CA ASP A 152 4.87 10.43 21.77
C ASP A 152 5.46 11.85 21.70
N GLN A 153 5.92 12.26 20.52
CA GLN A 153 6.52 13.58 20.29
C GLN A 153 5.49 14.65 19.88
N SER A 154 4.23 14.26 19.65
CA SER A 154 3.23 15.18 19.12
C SER A 154 2.49 15.93 20.23
N SER A 155 2.41 17.25 20.12
CA SER A 155 1.51 18.10 20.91
C SER A 155 0.17 18.36 20.19
N VAL A 156 -0.12 17.57 19.15
CA VAL A 156 -1.26 17.79 18.25
C VAL A 156 -2.56 17.41 18.96
N ASN A 157 -3.60 18.22 18.77
CA ASN A 157 -4.91 17.96 19.34
C ASN A 157 -5.51 16.64 18.78
N PRO A 158 -5.99 15.70 19.61
CA PRO A 158 -6.60 14.45 19.15
C PRO A 158 -7.75 14.60 18.14
N ILE A 159 -8.51 15.70 18.18
CA ILE A 159 -9.56 15.99 17.20
C ILE A 159 -8.98 16.24 15.81
N ILE A 160 -7.87 16.99 15.74
CA ILE A 160 -7.14 17.25 14.49
C ILE A 160 -6.57 15.93 13.95
N ILE A 161 -5.99 15.12 14.84
CA ILE A 161 -5.44 13.81 14.50
C ILE A 161 -6.52 12.91 13.89
N LYS A 162 -7.68 12.80 14.55
CA LYS A 162 -8.82 12.02 14.05
C LYS A 162 -9.26 12.47 12.67
N ARG A 163 -9.43 13.78 12.46
CA ARG A 163 -9.85 14.34 11.18
C ARG A 163 -8.85 14.00 10.07
N HIS A 164 -7.55 14.14 10.33
CA HIS A 164 -6.51 13.85 9.36
C HIS A 164 -6.35 12.35 9.06
N CYS A 165 -6.36 11.48 10.07
CA CYS A 165 -6.38 10.02 9.85
C CYS A 165 -7.59 9.58 9.02
N THR A 166 -8.77 10.15 9.29
CA THR A 166 -9.98 9.93 8.50
C THR A 166 -9.78 10.44 7.07
N ASN A 167 -9.32 11.68 6.88
CA ASN A 167 -9.09 12.24 5.54
C ASN A 167 -8.11 11.41 4.68
N ILE A 168 -7.01 10.91 5.29
CA ILE A 168 -6.06 10.03 4.60
C ILE A 168 -6.76 8.72 4.20
N GLY A 169 -7.51 8.11 5.12
CA GLY A 169 -8.28 6.89 4.86
C GLY A 169 -9.27 7.07 3.71
N HIS A 170 -10.03 8.17 3.74
CA HIS A 170 -10.99 8.55 2.69
C HIS A 170 -10.31 8.67 1.32
N ARG A 171 -9.21 9.42 1.23
CA ARG A 171 -8.50 9.65 -0.04
C ARG A 171 -7.90 8.38 -0.61
N LEU A 172 -7.29 7.53 0.22
CA LEU A 172 -6.75 6.24 -0.23
C LEU A 172 -7.88 5.28 -0.66
N GLY A 173 -8.94 5.18 0.14
CA GLY A 173 -10.09 4.34 -0.19
C GLY A 173 -10.73 4.74 -1.52
N SER A 174 -10.90 6.04 -1.75
CA SER A 174 -11.47 6.59 -2.98
C SER A 174 -10.55 6.38 -4.18
N PHE A 175 -9.26 6.73 -4.02
CA PHE A 175 -8.27 6.61 -5.08
C PHE A 175 -8.13 5.16 -5.56
N TYR A 176 -7.94 4.21 -4.65
CA TYR A 176 -7.77 2.81 -5.05
C TYR A 176 -9.06 2.16 -5.51
N ALA A 177 -10.25 2.61 -5.07
CA ALA A 177 -11.50 2.15 -5.66
C ALA A 177 -11.58 2.53 -7.14
N ASP A 178 -11.12 3.73 -7.51
CA ASP A 178 -11.04 4.15 -8.92
C ASP A 178 -9.95 3.41 -9.69
N VAL A 179 -8.75 3.27 -9.13
CA VAL A 179 -7.64 2.53 -9.78
C VAL A 179 -8.02 1.07 -10.03
N HIS A 180 -8.68 0.43 -9.06
CA HIS A 180 -9.15 -0.94 -9.19
C HIS A 180 -10.41 -1.09 -10.05
N GLY A 181 -11.04 0.03 -10.42
CA GLY A 181 -12.25 0.07 -11.23
C GLY A 181 -12.04 -0.48 -12.64
N PRO A 182 -13.09 -1.06 -13.25
CA PRO A 182 -13.00 -1.63 -14.59
C PRO A 182 -12.70 -0.59 -15.68
N ASP A 183 -13.07 0.67 -15.47
CA ASP A 183 -12.81 1.74 -16.42
C ASP A 183 -11.33 2.13 -16.45
N SER A 184 -10.65 2.17 -15.30
CA SER A 184 -9.19 2.36 -15.21
C SER A 184 -8.45 1.24 -15.93
N LEU A 185 -8.82 -0.03 -15.67
CA LEU A 185 -8.20 -1.16 -16.37
C LEU A 185 -8.40 -1.09 -17.89
N ARG A 186 -9.60 -0.72 -18.35
CA ARG A 186 -9.89 -0.56 -19.78
C ARG A 186 -9.02 0.54 -20.39
N ALA A 187 -9.01 1.72 -19.79
CA ALA A 187 -8.24 2.87 -20.26
C ALA A 187 -6.73 2.56 -20.36
N VAL A 188 -6.21 1.79 -19.41
CA VAL A 188 -4.80 1.35 -19.43
C VAL A 188 -4.54 0.35 -20.55
N ARG A 189 -5.37 -0.69 -20.69
CA ARG A 189 -5.19 -1.73 -21.73
C ARG A 189 -5.28 -1.18 -23.15
N GLU A 190 -6.10 -0.16 -23.37
CA GLU A 190 -6.21 0.51 -24.67
C GLU A 190 -4.97 1.36 -25.02
N ARG A 191 -4.16 1.72 -24.02
CA ARG A 191 -3.03 2.65 -24.19
C ARG A 191 -1.65 1.99 -24.16
N ILE A 192 -1.47 0.93 -23.38
CA ILE A 192 -0.18 0.26 -23.24
C ILE A 192 0.23 -0.43 -24.54
N SER A 193 1.52 -0.43 -24.85
CA SER A 193 2.05 -1.15 -26.01
C SER A 193 1.98 -2.67 -25.81
N GLU A 194 2.01 -3.46 -26.88
CA GLU A 194 2.07 -4.93 -26.79
C GLU A 194 3.30 -5.41 -25.99
N SER A 195 4.43 -4.69 -26.13
CA SER A 195 5.64 -4.98 -25.36
C SER A 195 5.47 -4.72 -23.87
N ASP A 196 4.80 -3.63 -23.48
CA ASP A 196 4.55 -3.33 -22.07
C ASP A 196 3.50 -4.27 -21.49
N ASN A 197 2.47 -4.59 -22.27
CA ASN A 197 1.48 -5.61 -21.94
C ASN A 197 2.15 -6.97 -21.64
N THR A 198 3.17 -7.35 -22.42
CA THR A 198 3.96 -8.56 -22.16
C THR A 198 4.82 -8.46 -20.90
N ARG A 199 5.35 -7.27 -20.59
CA ARG A 199 6.16 -7.04 -19.37
C ARG A 199 5.32 -7.12 -18.10
N PHE A 200 4.07 -6.67 -18.13
CA PHE A 200 3.11 -6.84 -17.04
C PHE A 200 2.76 -8.32 -16.76
N LEU A 201 3.11 -9.26 -17.66
CA LEU A 201 2.98 -10.71 -17.40
C LEU A 201 4.20 -11.28 -16.66
N ASP A 202 5.37 -10.61 -16.71
CA ASP A 202 6.64 -11.23 -16.36
C ASP A 202 6.95 -11.17 -14.85
N ARG A 203 6.61 -12.26 -14.16
CA ARG A 203 7.36 -12.93 -13.08
C ARG A 203 7.62 -12.20 -11.75
N THR A 204 6.61 -11.58 -11.18
CA THR A 204 6.57 -11.30 -9.72
C THR A 204 5.88 -12.43 -8.93
N VAL A 205 5.13 -13.29 -9.63
CA VAL A 205 4.46 -14.49 -9.08
C VAL A 205 5.44 -15.42 -8.34
N ASN A 206 6.64 -15.66 -8.89
CA ASN A 206 7.61 -16.55 -8.24
C ASN A 206 8.15 -15.96 -6.92
N SER A 207 8.37 -14.66 -6.86
CA SER A 207 8.83 -14.00 -5.63
C SER A 207 7.73 -14.00 -4.58
N ALA A 208 6.52 -13.58 -4.94
CA ALA A 208 5.36 -13.62 -4.04
C ALA A 208 5.11 -15.04 -3.49
N PHE A 209 5.20 -16.06 -4.34
CA PHE A 209 5.07 -17.44 -3.90
C PHE A 209 6.15 -17.82 -2.89
N ASN A 210 7.42 -17.59 -3.22
CA ASN A 210 8.54 -18.04 -2.40
C ASN A 210 8.64 -17.32 -1.05
N PHE A 211 8.27 -16.03 -1.00
CA PHE A 211 8.42 -15.20 0.20
C PHE A 211 7.14 -15.05 1.03
N ALA A 212 5.96 -15.10 0.40
CA ALA A 212 4.70 -14.86 1.10
C ALA A 212 3.80 -16.10 1.23
N VAL A 213 3.88 -17.07 0.30
CA VAL A 213 3.02 -18.27 0.30
C VAL A 213 3.74 -19.47 0.90
N LYS A 214 4.88 -19.86 0.33
CA LYS A 214 5.64 -21.05 0.72
C LYS A 214 5.96 -21.11 2.23
N PRO A 215 6.34 -20.01 2.92
CA PRO A 215 6.66 -20.06 4.34
C PRO A 215 5.46 -20.31 5.26
N ILE A 216 4.22 -20.20 4.78
CA ILE A 216 3.02 -20.20 5.63
C ILE A 216 2.87 -21.49 6.42
N LEU A 217 3.18 -22.65 5.83
CA LEU A 217 3.08 -23.92 6.53
C LEU A 217 3.97 -23.95 7.78
N GLU A 218 5.23 -23.56 7.64
CA GLU A 218 6.18 -23.47 8.75
C GLU A 218 5.74 -22.43 9.78
N ARG A 219 5.24 -21.28 9.33
CA ARG A 219 4.77 -20.19 10.20
C ARG A 219 3.56 -20.60 11.03
N LEU A 220 2.63 -21.37 10.47
CA LEU A 220 1.47 -21.93 11.18
C LEU A 220 1.88 -22.96 12.24
N GLN A 221 3.00 -23.65 12.03
CA GLN A 221 3.54 -24.70 12.91
C GLN A 221 4.57 -24.19 13.93
N LYS A 222 4.77 -22.86 14.05
CA LYS A 222 5.66 -22.29 15.06
C LYS A 222 5.29 -22.79 16.48
N PRO A 223 6.22 -22.77 17.45
CA PRO A 223 5.92 -23.16 18.83
C PRO A 223 4.69 -22.42 19.39
N GLY A 224 3.69 -23.16 19.87
CA GLY A 224 2.41 -22.61 20.33
C GLY A 224 1.36 -22.37 19.23
N GLY A 225 1.71 -22.65 17.97
CA GLY A 225 0.85 -22.60 16.78
C GLY A 225 -0.09 -23.80 16.66
N LEU A 226 -0.40 -24.19 15.43
CA LEU A 226 -1.39 -25.21 15.12
C LEU A 226 -0.78 -26.61 15.00
N ASP A 227 -1.63 -27.64 15.14
CA ASP A 227 -1.23 -29.00 14.81
C ASP A 227 -0.97 -29.18 13.30
N THR A 228 -0.18 -30.20 12.95
CA THR A 228 0.25 -30.44 11.57
C THR A 228 -0.92 -30.57 10.60
N ALA A 229 -1.97 -31.30 10.95
CA ALA A 229 -3.08 -31.55 10.04
C ALA A 229 -3.88 -30.28 9.76
N THR A 230 -4.14 -29.48 10.79
CA THR A 230 -4.79 -28.17 10.62
C THR A 230 -3.91 -27.22 9.80
N ALA A 231 -2.61 -27.14 10.10
CA ALA A 231 -1.69 -26.27 9.37
C ALA A 231 -1.59 -26.63 7.88
N GLU A 232 -1.51 -27.92 7.54
CA GLU A 232 -1.49 -28.40 6.15
C GLU A 232 -2.79 -28.06 5.41
N LYS A 233 -3.95 -28.22 6.06
CA LYS A 233 -5.25 -27.84 5.49
C LYS A 233 -5.30 -26.34 5.16
N LEU A 234 -4.86 -25.49 6.09
CA LEU A 234 -4.88 -24.04 5.88
C LEU A 234 -3.84 -23.59 4.84
N TYR A 235 -2.65 -24.20 4.82
CA TYR A 235 -1.66 -23.97 3.78
C TYR A 235 -2.19 -24.34 2.39
N ALA A 236 -2.84 -25.49 2.25
CA ALA A 236 -3.44 -25.92 0.98
C ALA A 236 -4.48 -24.90 0.48
N ARG A 237 -5.22 -24.26 1.38
CA ARG A 237 -6.18 -23.19 1.04
C ARG A 237 -5.49 -21.94 0.53
N VAL A 238 -4.42 -21.49 1.18
CA VAL A 238 -3.62 -20.34 0.73
C VAL A 238 -2.99 -20.64 -0.63
N HIS A 239 -2.38 -21.82 -0.79
CA HIS A 239 -1.80 -22.25 -2.05
C HIS A 239 -2.85 -22.33 -3.16
N GLY A 240 -4.01 -22.91 -2.89
CA GLY A 240 -5.13 -23.03 -3.83
C GLY A 240 -5.63 -21.67 -4.30
N ASP A 241 -5.78 -20.69 -3.41
CA ASP A 241 -6.17 -19.33 -3.79
C ASP A 241 -5.08 -18.57 -4.56
N PHE A 242 -3.81 -18.91 -4.35
CA PHE A 242 -2.71 -18.31 -5.09
C PHE A 242 -2.68 -18.76 -6.55
N VAL A 243 -2.92 -20.04 -6.82
CA VAL A 243 -2.81 -20.63 -8.17
C VAL A 243 -4.11 -20.69 -8.96
N ARG A 244 -5.25 -20.29 -8.36
CA ARG A 244 -6.54 -20.33 -9.05
C ARG A 244 -6.63 -19.27 -10.15
N GLU A 245 -7.54 -19.53 -11.08
CA GLU A 245 -8.00 -18.53 -12.04
C GLU A 245 -8.76 -17.38 -11.35
N PRO A 246 -8.69 -16.16 -11.90
CA PRO A 246 -9.40 -15.03 -11.35
C PRO A 246 -10.93 -15.19 -11.34
N TYR A 247 -11.61 -14.63 -10.33
CA TYR A 247 -13.07 -14.53 -10.35
C TYR A 247 -13.54 -13.50 -11.39
N PRO A 248 -14.77 -13.62 -11.93
CA PRO A 248 -15.35 -12.59 -12.78
C PRO A 248 -15.34 -11.22 -12.10
N GLY A 249 -14.75 -10.22 -12.75
CA GLY A 249 -14.66 -8.85 -12.22
C GLY A 249 -13.56 -8.64 -11.16
N GLU A 250 -12.71 -9.63 -10.92
CA GLU A 250 -11.59 -9.51 -9.97
C GLU A 250 -10.39 -8.77 -10.55
N THR A 251 -10.08 -9.01 -11.84
CA THR A 251 -8.90 -8.44 -12.49
C THR A 251 -8.98 -6.91 -12.55
N CYS A 252 -7.95 -6.25 -12.05
CA CYS A 252 -7.80 -4.80 -12.11
C CYS A 252 -6.36 -4.37 -12.43
N LEU A 253 -6.11 -3.07 -12.61
CA LEU A 253 -4.77 -2.52 -12.40
C LEU A 253 -4.49 -2.62 -10.91
N SER A 254 -3.49 -3.42 -10.53
CA SER A 254 -3.07 -3.60 -9.15
C SER A 254 -1.65 -3.10 -9.00
N MET A 255 -1.34 -2.57 -7.82
CA MET A 255 0.02 -2.17 -7.43
C MET A 255 0.92 -3.38 -7.19
N GLY A 256 0.35 -4.48 -6.70
CA GLY A 256 1.01 -5.78 -6.56
C GLY A 256 1.84 -5.95 -5.28
N ASP A 257 2.31 -4.86 -4.68
CA ASP A 257 2.97 -4.83 -3.38
C ASP A 257 2.47 -3.65 -2.52
N PHE A 258 1.15 -3.53 -2.35
CA PHE A 258 0.59 -2.41 -1.59
C PHE A 258 0.76 -2.62 -0.07
N HIS A 259 1.67 -1.85 0.53
CA HIS A 259 1.97 -1.87 1.97
C HIS A 259 2.14 -0.44 2.55
N PRO A 260 2.11 -0.22 3.88
CA PRO A 260 2.15 1.14 4.45
C PRO A 260 3.42 1.95 4.13
N GLY A 261 4.52 1.26 3.79
CA GLY A 261 5.77 1.89 3.35
C GLY A 261 5.68 2.53 1.96
N SER A 262 4.74 2.07 1.14
CA SER A 262 4.49 2.57 -0.22
C SER A 262 3.55 3.78 -0.27
N VAL A 263 3.07 4.24 0.90
CA VAL A 263 2.25 5.44 1.03
C VAL A 263 3.00 6.51 1.81
N LEU A 264 3.11 7.68 1.21
CA LEU A 264 3.73 8.86 1.80
C LEU A 264 2.67 9.84 2.30
N VAL A 265 2.91 10.44 3.47
CA VAL A 265 2.01 11.42 4.09
C VAL A 265 2.77 12.57 4.76
N THR A 266 2.08 13.70 4.95
CA THR A 266 2.58 14.79 5.80
C THR A 266 2.79 14.29 7.23
N ALA A 267 3.94 14.59 7.82
CA ALA A 267 4.27 14.16 9.17
C ALA A 267 3.35 14.78 10.23
N LEU A 268 3.10 14.01 11.30
CA LEU A 268 2.19 14.39 12.39
C LEU A 268 2.51 15.77 13.00
N ARG A 269 3.79 16.09 13.21
CA ARG A 269 4.24 17.38 13.76
C ARG A 269 3.83 18.60 12.93
N ASP A 270 3.54 18.39 11.65
CA ASP A 270 3.17 19.45 10.71
C ASP A 270 1.64 19.62 10.63
N TRP A 271 0.86 18.85 11.40
CA TRP A 271 -0.59 18.96 11.50
C TRP A 271 -0.99 20.09 12.45
N THR A 272 -0.86 21.33 11.98
CA THR A 272 -0.98 22.53 12.80
C THR A 272 -2.42 22.98 13.09
N ASN A 273 -3.36 22.70 12.19
CA ASN A 273 -4.77 23.00 12.38
C ASN A 273 -5.66 22.02 11.59
N SER A 274 -6.97 22.14 11.74
CA SER A 274 -7.91 21.22 11.10
C SER A 274 -8.04 21.39 9.58
N ASP A 275 -7.64 22.55 9.06
CA ASP A 275 -7.77 22.91 7.65
C ASP A 275 -6.43 22.79 6.91
N SER A 276 -5.36 22.40 7.61
CA SER A 276 -4.06 22.12 7.00
C SER A 276 -4.23 20.99 6.00
N GLN A 277 -3.84 21.22 4.76
CA GLN A 277 -3.84 20.15 3.76
C GLN A 277 -2.77 19.13 4.12
N VAL A 278 -3.20 17.93 4.46
CA VAL A 278 -2.34 16.75 4.53
C VAL A 278 -2.06 16.34 3.10
N GLU A 279 -0.80 16.13 2.73
CA GLU A 279 -0.44 15.52 1.46
C GLU A 279 -0.48 13.99 1.62
N VAL A 280 -0.94 13.30 0.58
CA VAL A 280 -0.93 11.84 0.49
C VAL A 280 -0.38 11.47 -0.88
N GLY A 281 0.59 10.58 -0.93
CA GLY A 281 1.15 10.07 -2.17
C GLY A 281 1.35 8.56 -2.14
N ALA A 282 1.39 7.95 -3.31
CA ALA A 282 1.70 6.52 -3.47
C ALA A 282 2.90 6.34 -4.40
N ILE A 283 3.83 5.46 -4.01
CA ILE A 283 5.13 5.21 -4.65
C ILE A 283 5.36 3.71 -4.83
N ASP A 284 6.44 3.28 -5.50
CA ASP A 284 6.85 1.87 -5.60
C ASP A 284 5.89 0.97 -6.41
N TRP A 285 5.43 1.45 -7.57
CA TRP A 285 4.55 0.72 -8.51
C TRP A 285 5.24 -0.38 -9.33
N GLU A 286 6.42 -0.82 -8.92
CA GLU A 286 7.30 -1.72 -9.70
C GLU A 286 6.80 -3.17 -9.81
N PHE A 287 5.83 -3.53 -8.97
CA PHE A 287 5.15 -4.83 -8.96
C PHE A 287 3.78 -4.80 -9.63
N ALA A 288 3.41 -3.67 -10.25
CA ALA A 288 2.09 -3.49 -10.80
C ALA A 288 1.77 -4.51 -11.91
N THR A 289 0.49 -4.85 -12.05
CA THR A 289 -0.01 -5.80 -13.06
C THR A 289 -1.42 -5.43 -13.51
N VAL A 290 -1.74 -5.78 -14.76
CA VAL A 290 -3.07 -5.61 -15.39
C VAL A 290 -3.70 -6.94 -15.82
N HIS A 291 -3.01 -8.07 -15.62
CA HIS A 291 -3.45 -9.40 -16.10
C HIS A 291 -4.08 -10.23 -15.00
N ASN A 292 -3.41 -10.27 -13.85
CA ASN A 292 -3.82 -11.00 -12.66
C ASN A 292 -3.85 -10.09 -11.42
N GLY A 293 -3.95 -8.77 -11.63
CA GLY A 293 -4.08 -7.80 -10.56
C GLY A 293 -5.36 -8.03 -9.76
N ARG A 294 -5.25 -7.97 -8.44
CA ARG A 294 -6.34 -8.20 -7.49
C ARG A 294 -6.49 -6.95 -6.61
N GLY A 295 -7.64 -6.29 -6.70
CA GLY A 295 -7.88 -5.05 -5.97
C GLY A 295 -8.18 -5.30 -4.49
N ALA A 296 -9.44 -5.62 -4.18
CA ALA A 296 -9.88 -5.86 -2.80
C ALA A 296 -9.16 -7.04 -2.13
N ASN A 297 -8.92 -8.10 -2.89
CA ASN A 297 -8.32 -9.36 -2.44
C ASN A 297 -6.84 -9.54 -2.84
N GLY A 298 -6.19 -8.45 -3.24
CA GLY A 298 -4.74 -8.35 -3.41
C GLY A 298 -4.26 -7.14 -2.62
N ASP A 299 -4.20 -5.99 -3.28
CA ASP A 299 -3.67 -4.75 -2.70
C ASP A 299 -4.32 -4.40 -1.36
N MET A 300 -5.65 -4.35 -1.27
CA MET A 300 -6.32 -3.93 -0.04
C MET A 300 -6.18 -4.94 1.10
N ALA A 301 -6.36 -6.23 0.82
CA ALA A 301 -6.21 -7.28 1.83
C ALA A 301 -4.76 -7.34 2.37
N GLN A 302 -3.76 -7.15 1.50
CA GLN A 302 -2.36 -7.09 1.91
C GLN A 302 -2.09 -5.84 2.77
N PHE A 303 -2.50 -4.68 2.28
CA PHE A 303 -2.31 -3.39 2.96
C PHE A 303 -2.97 -3.37 4.33
N LEU A 304 -4.22 -3.85 4.43
CA LEU A 304 -4.99 -3.88 5.66
C LEU A 304 -4.44 -4.88 6.69
N ALA A 305 -3.80 -5.97 6.25
CA ALA A 305 -3.16 -6.92 7.17
C ALA A 305 -2.00 -6.29 7.95
N SER A 306 -1.28 -5.34 7.35
CA SER A 306 -0.26 -4.55 8.04
C SER A 306 -0.85 -3.70 9.17
N PHE A 307 -2.03 -3.10 8.98
CA PHE A 307 -2.70 -2.34 10.04
C PHE A 307 -3.34 -3.23 11.10
N HIS A 308 -3.80 -4.42 10.72
CA HIS A 308 -4.23 -5.41 11.69
C HIS A 308 -3.09 -5.78 12.65
N ALA A 309 -1.87 -5.95 12.13
CA ALA A 309 -0.68 -6.15 12.97
C ALA A 309 -0.43 -4.97 13.91
N LEU A 310 -0.58 -3.72 13.45
CA LEU A 310 -0.46 -2.54 14.32
C LEU A 310 -1.53 -2.51 15.42
N LEU A 311 -2.78 -2.90 15.12
CA LEU A 311 -3.85 -2.98 16.13
C LEU A 311 -3.59 -4.05 17.19
N TRP A 312 -2.86 -5.11 16.86
CA TRP A 312 -2.38 -6.10 17.84
C TRP A 312 -1.19 -5.59 18.65
N TYR A 313 -0.29 -4.85 18.00
CA TYR A 313 0.91 -4.32 18.63
C TYR A 313 0.61 -3.20 19.63
N PHE A 314 -0.33 -2.30 19.30
CA PHE A 314 -0.70 -1.19 20.16
C PHE A 314 -1.83 -1.54 21.12
N PRO A 315 -1.68 -1.28 22.43
CA PRO A 315 -2.76 -1.53 23.38
C PRO A 315 -4.03 -0.72 23.05
N GLN A 316 -5.19 -1.34 23.23
CA GLN A 316 -6.49 -0.66 23.12
C GLN A 316 -6.56 0.53 24.07
N GLY A 317 -7.11 1.64 23.59
CA GLY A 317 -7.22 2.91 24.33
C GLY A 317 -5.97 3.78 24.27
N THR A 318 -4.90 3.35 23.59
CA THR A 318 -3.81 4.25 23.21
C THR A 318 -4.21 5.08 22.00
N LEU A 319 -3.69 6.32 21.93
CA LEU A 319 -3.94 7.21 20.81
C LEU A 319 -3.53 6.58 19.47
N THR A 320 -2.39 5.87 19.42
CA THR A 320 -1.93 5.20 18.19
C THR A 320 -2.89 4.10 17.73
N HIS A 321 -3.41 3.29 18.65
CA HIS A 321 -4.43 2.28 18.34
C HIS A 321 -5.68 2.95 17.75
N ASP A 322 -6.14 4.06 18.34
CA ASP A 322 -7.31 4.78 17.85
C ASP A 322 -7.07 5.45 16.49
N MET A 323 -5.88 6.01 16.26
CA MET A 323 -5.46 6.55 14.98
C MET A 323 -5.53 5.52 13.86
N VAL A 324 -4.98 4.32 14.09
CA VAL A 324 -5.05 3.20 13.14
C VAL A 324 -6.50 2.79 12.91
N GLY A 325 -7.30 2.70 13.98
CA GLY A 325 -8.72 2.34 13.90
C GLY A 325 -9.55 3.34 13.09
N TRP A 326 -9.36 4.65 13.27
CA TRP A 326 -10.04 5.69 12.49
C TRP A 326 -9.66 5.62 11.01
N PHE A 327 -8.36 5.48 10.73
CA PHE A 327 -7.84 5.35 9.38
C PHE A 327 -8.41 4.12 8.64
N VAL A 328 -8.28 2.93 9.23
CA VAL A 328 -8.72 1.66 8.62
C VAL A 328 -10.22 1.67 8.34
N ARG A 329 -11.01 2.18 9.30
CA ARG A 329 -12.47 2.26 9.17
C ARG A 329 -12.89 3.11 7.97
N GLU A 330 -12.37 4.34 7.91
CA GLU A 330 -12.73 5.27 6.84
C GLU A 330 -12.28 4.75 5.46
N LEU A 331 -11.07 4.17 5.39
CA LEU A 331 -10.56 3.56 4.17
C LEU A 331 -11.48 2.44 3.67
N CYS A 332 -11.84 1.50 4.55
CA CYS A 332 -12.71 0.39 4.17
C CYS A 332 -14.10 0.87 3.72
N GLN A 333 -14.70 1.81 4.47
CA GLN A 333 -16.02 2.37 4.15
C GLN A 333 -16.02 3.09 2.81
N THR A 334 -15.03 3.95 2.58
CA THR A 334 -14.92 4.72 1.33
C THR A 334 -14.66 3.80 0.15
N TYR A 335 -13.74 2.84 0.30
CA TYR A 335 -13.45 1.86 -0.75
C TYR A 335 -14.69 1.01 -1.09
N ALA A 336 -15.39 0.50 -0.09
CA ALA A 336 -16.58 -0.33 -0.29
C ALA A 336 -17.70 0.43 -1.04
N ALA A 337 -17.93 1.69 -0.65
CA ALA A 337 -18.93 2.55 -1.26
C ALA A 337 -18.61 2.85 -2.73
N GLN A 338 -17.34 3.11 -3.05
CA GLN A 338 -16.94 3.55 -4.39
C GLN A 338 -16.64 2.39 -5.36
N SER A 339 -16.18 1.24 -4.86
CA SER A 339 -15.90 0.05 -5.70
C SER A 339 -17.16 -0.70 -6.15
N GLY A 340 -18.33 -0.37 -5.58
CA GLY A 340 -19.59 -1.07 -5.83
C GLY A 340 -19.61 -2.50 -5.29
N LEU A 341 -18.69 -2.86 -4.38
CA LEU A 341 -18.69 -4.17 -3.72
C LEU A 341 -19.86 -4.30 -2.74
N ALA A 342 -20.19 -3.23 -2.02
CA ALA A 342 -21.29 -3.22 -1.05
C ALA A 342 -22.64 -3.62 -1.67
N GLU A 343 -22.94 -3.11 -2.87
CA GLU A 343 -24.17 -3.44 -3.60
C GLU A 343 -24.18 -4.90 -4.10
N LYS A 344 -23.00 -5.49 -4.28
CA LYS A 344 -22.83 -6.85 -4.79
C LYS A 344 -22.78 -7.87 -3.68
N THR A 345 -22.55 -7.50 -2.43
CA THR A 345 -22.50 -8.46 -1.32
C THR A 345 -23.77 -8.43 -0.49
N GLY A 346 -24.50 -9.55 -0.47
CA GLY A 346 -25.69 -9.69 0.35
C GLY A 346 -26.05 -11.16 0.58
N LYS A 347 -26.68 -11.44 1.72
CA LYS A 347 -27.27 -12.76 2.03
C LYS A 347 -28.54 -12.98 1.20
N SER A 348 -28.38 -13.34 -0.06
CA SER A 348 -29.48 -13.94 -0.85
C SER A 348 -29.20 -15.43 -1.05
N GLU A 349 -30.23 -16.21 -1.36
CA GLU A 349 -30.06 -17.64 -1.75
C GLU A 349 -29.16 -17.83 -2.98
N ARG A 350 -28.85 -16.74 -3.72
CA ARG A 350 -27.90 -16.72 -4.84
C ARG A 350 -26.51 -16.18 -4.47
N ALA A 351 -26.23 -15.92 -3.19
CA ALA A 351 -24.97 -15.34 -2.74
C ALA A 351 -23.75 -16.20 -3.10
N ALA A 352 -23.89 -17.53 -3.05
CA ALA A 352 -22.80 -18.44 -3.42
C ALA A 352 -22.41 -18.34 -4.91
N ALA A 353 -23.38 -18.05 -5.78
CA ALA A 353 -23.13 -17.84 -7.21
C ALA A 353 -22.62 -16.42 -7.54
N ASN A 354 -22.52 -15.54 -6.54
CA ASN A 354 -22.10 -14.16 -6.76
C ASN A 354 -20.57 -14.05 -6.75
N PRO A 355 -19.94 -13.57 -7.84
CA PRO A 355 -18.49 -13.41 -7.91
C PRO A 355 -17.90 -12.57 -6.77
N ALA A 356 -18.63 -11.57 -6.25
CA ALA A 356 -18.18 -10.75 -5.14
C ALA A 356 -17.93 -11.55 -3.85
N MET A 357 -18.67 -12.63 -3.63
CA MET A 357 -18.45 -13.53 -2.49
C MET A 357 -17.20 -14.40 -2.67
N GLY A 358 -16.87 -14.77 -3.92
CA GLY A 358 -15.58 -15.39 -4.25
C GLY A 358 -14.42 -14.44 -3.97
N ILE A 359 -14.55 -13.18 -4.35
CA ILE A 359 -13.56 -12.13 -4.08
C ILE A 359 -13.42 -11.88 -2.58
N LEU A 360 -14.52 -11.80 -1.81
CA LEU A 360 -14.47 -11.71 -0.34
C LEU A 360 -13.74 -12.91 0.28
N ARG A 361 -14.05 -14.12 -0.16
CA ARG A 361 -13.36 -15.33 0.30
C ARG A 361 -11.86 -15.25 0.05
N SER A 362 -11.46 -14.84 -1.16
CA SER A 362 -10.04 -14.67 -1.49
C SER A 362 -9.40 -13.55 -0.67
N ALA A 363 -10.11 -12.45 -0.40
CA ALA A 363 -9.62 -11.36 0.44
C ALA A 363 -9.34 -11.84 1.87
N MET A 364 -10.24 -12.65 2.45
CA MET A 364 -10.01 -13.28 3.75
C MET A 364 -8.79 -14.22 3.75
N ILE A 365 -8.60 -14.99 2.68
CA ILE A 365 -7.44 -15.89 2.56
C ILE A 365 -6.14 -15.09 2.50
N LEU A 366 -6.09 -14.06 1.65
CA LEU A 366 -4.91 -13.19 1.52
C LEU A 366 -4.63 -12.42 2.81
N PHE A 367 -5.67 -11.84 3.42
CA PHE A 367 -5.55 -11.10 4.68
C PHE A 367 -5.07 -12.00 5.82
N GLY A 368 -5.58 -13.24 5.90
CA GLY A 368 -5.12 -14.24 6.86
C GLY A 368 -3.66 -14.63 6.64
N ARG A 369 -3.27 -14.88 5.39
CA ARG A 369 -1.88 -15.15 4.97
C ARG A 369 -0.95 -14.02 5.40
N GLU A 370 -1.32 -12.78 5.06
CA GLU A 370 -0.50 -11.62 5.38
C GLU A 370 -0.47 -11.32 6.87
N THR A 371 -1.56 -11.54 7.61
CA THR A 371 -1.54 -11.43 9.07
C THR A 371 -0.52 -12.41 9.69
N ILE A 372 -0.43 -13.64 9.17
CA ILE A 372 0.57 -14.62 9.59
C ILE A 372 1.99 -14.15 9.23
N ASN A 373 2.20 -13.62 8.02
CA ASN A 373 3.51 -13.09 7.59
C ASN A 373 3.95 -11.92 8.48
N GLN A 374 3.06 -10.96 8.70
CA GLN A 374 3.29 -9.78 9.53
C GLN A 374 3.60 -10.15 10.97
N ALA A 375 2.98 -11.19 11.54
CA ALA A 375 3.32 -11.65 12.89
C ALA A 375 4.82 -11.99 13.04
N ILE A 376 5.41 -12.58 12.00
CA ILE A 376 6.82 -12.97 11.98
C ILE A 376 7.73 -11.77 11.71
N ASP A 377 7.33 -10.90 10.78
CA ASP A 377 8.10 -9.71 10.46
C ASP A 377 8.14 -8.73 11.65
N PHE A 378 7.02 -8.54 12.33
CA PHE A 378 6.95 -7.73 13.54
C PHE A 378 7.79 -8.29 14.69
N GLU A 379 7.80 -9.61 14.90
CA GLU A 379 8.65 -10.26 15.90
C GLU A 379 10.13 -9.98 15.62
N ARG A 380 10.55 -10.12 14.36
CA ARG A 380 11.93 -9.86 13.95
C ARG A 380 12.31 -8.40 14.21
N ASP A 381 11.41 -7.47 13.92
CA ASP A 381 11.73 -6.05 13.93
C ASP A 381 11.52 -5.40 15.32
N ASN A 382 10.67 -5.97 16.18
CA ASN A 382 10.28 -5.40 17.48
C ASN A 382 10.53 -6.34 18.69
N GLY A 383 11.01 -7.55 18.45
CA GLY A 383 11.26 -8.56 19.49
C GLY A 383 9.98 -9.18 20.09
N SER A 384 10.10 -9.73 21.30
CA SER A 384 9.05 -10.52 21.97
C SER A 384 7.85 -9.73 22.51
N ARG A 385 7.74 -8.43 22.18
CA ARG A 385 6.59 -7.59 22.58
C ARG A 385 5.34 -7.90 21.77
N VAL A 386 5.50 -8.56 20.63
CA VAL A 386 4.43 -8.89 19.70
C VAL A 386 3.81 -10.22 20.14
N PRO A 387 2.47 -10.33 20.25
CA PRO A 387 1.80 -11.58 20.57
C PRO A 387 1.74 -12.47 19.30
N VAL A 388 2.90 -12.99 18.89
CA VAL A 388 3.10 -13.69 17.61
C VAL A 388 2.15 -14.87 17.47
N VAL A 389 2.01 -15.67 18.54
CA VAL A 389 1.14 -16.85 18.54
C VAL A 389 -0.32 -16.45 18.34
N GLU A 390 -0.77 -15.40 19.02
CA GLU A 390 -2.12 -14.87 18.93
C GLU A 390 -2.39 -14.28 17.54
N MET A 391 -1.42 -13.57 16.96
CA MET A 391 -1.54 -13.03 15.60
C MET A 391 -1.55 -14.15 14.54
N VAL A 392 -0.73 -15.18 14.68
CA VAL A 392 -0.77 -16.37 13.81
C VAL A 392 -2.12 -17.05 13.92
N LYS A 393 -2.67 -17.20 15.13
CA LYS A 393 -4.03 -17.75 15.35
C LYS A 393 -5.11 -16.85 14.76
N ALA A 394 -4.96 -15.54 14.84
CA ALA A 394 -5.89 -14.59 14.22
C ALA A 394 -5.88 -14.74 12.69
N GLY A 395 -4.70 -14.80 12.07
CA GLY A 395 -4.59 -15.06 10.63
C GLY A 395 -5.16 -16.42 10.23
N ALA A 396 -4.87 -17.47 11.01
CA ALA A 396 -5.45 -18.80 10.82
C ALA A 396 -6.98 -18.81 10.92
N TRP A 397 -7.56 -18.03 11.85
CA TRP A 397 -9.00 -17.88 11.98
C TRP A 397 -9.64 -17.35 10.68
N TYR A 398 -9.04 -16.34 10.03
CA TYR A 398 -9.52 -15.88 8.72
C TYR A 398 -9.44 -16.97 7.65
N LEU A 399 -8.33 -17.73 7.62
CA LEU A 399 -8.18 -18.85 6.70
C LEU A 399 -9.27 -19.89 6.93
N GLU A 400 -9.53 -20.28 8.20
CA GLU A 400 -10.58 -21.21 8.59
C GLU A 400 -11.96 -20.74 8.13
N ARG A 401 -12.33 -19.51 8.49
CA ARG A 401 -13.64 -18.93 8.15
C ARG A 401 -13.83 -18.74 6.65
N ALA A 402 -12.77 -18.65 5.85
CA ALA A 402 -12.90 -18.61 4.40
C ALA A 402 -13.42 -19.93 3.81
N GLY A 403 -13.42 -21.05 4.56
CA GLY A 403 -13.92 -22.34 4.11
C GLY A 403 -13.17 -22.91 2.89
N ASN A 404 -13.53 -24.11 2.43
CA ASN A 404 -12.98 -24.67 1.18
C ASN A 404 -13.66 -24.12 -0.08
N SER A 405 -14.86 -23.56 0.07
CA SER A 405 -15.61 -22.91 -1.00
C SER A 405 -16.39 -21.70 -0.46
N VAL A 406 -17.06 -20.97 -1.36
CA VAL A 406 -17.93 -19.85 -0.99
C VAL A 406 -19.14 -20.35 -0.19
N GLU A 407 -19.66 -21.53 -0.53
CA GLU A 407 -20.77 -22.18 0.18
C GLU A 407 -20.39 -22.48 1.64
N GLU A 408 -19.23 -23.09 1.89
CA GLU A 408 -18.74 -23.36 3.26
C GLU A 408 -18.51 -22.05 4.03
N MET A 409 -17.97 -21.01 3.37
CA MET A 409 -17.83 -19.69 3.99
C MET A 409 -19.18 -19.10 4.43
N LEU A 410 -20.23 -19.35 3.65
CA LEU A 410 -21.58 -18.82 3.87
C LEU A 410 -22.48 -19.70 4.75
N GLU A 411 -21.99 -20.86 5.22
CA GLU A 411 -22.74 -21.71 6.15
C GLU A 411 -23.19 -20.90 7.38
N PRO A 412 -24.42 -21.11 7.91
CA PRO A 412 -24.99 -20.25 8.94
C PRO A 412 -24.10 -20.07 10.17
N GLU A 413 -23.48 -21.15 10.64
CA GLU A 413 -22.58 -21.17 11.80
C GLU A 413 -21.30 -20.39 11.49
N ASN A 414 -20.71 -20.61 10.32
CA ASN A 414 -19.47 -19.97 9.92
C ASN A 414 -19.67 -18.46 9.71
N TRP A 415 -20.75 -18.08 9.03
CA TRP A 415 -21.12 -16.68 8.85
C TRP A 415 -21.45 -16.00 10.18
N ALA A 416 -22.14 -16.67 11.10
CA ALA A 416 -22.43 -16.10 12.42
C ALA A 416 -21.15 -15.78 13.19
N GLU A 417 -20.11 -16.61 13.09
CA GLU A 417 -18.80 -16.31 13.66
C GLU A 417 -18.10 -15.14 12.96
N LEU A 418 -18.19 -15.05 11.62
CA LEU A 418 -17.65 -13.92 10.88
C LEU A 418 -18.24 -12.57 11.32
N MET A 419 -19.55 -12.53 11.58
CA MET A 419 -20.24 -11.32 12.01
C MET A 419 -19.86 -10.86 13.42
N LYS A 420 -19.17 -11.70 14.20
CA LYS A 420 -18.66 -11.38 15.55
C LYS A 420 -17.23 -10.83 15.52
N GLU A 421 -16.57 -10.77 14.36
CA GLU A 421 -15.21 -10.25 14.25
C GLU A 421 -15.21 -8.78 14.68
N LYS A 422 -14.47 -8.50 15.76
CA LYS A 422 -14.53 -7.22 16.48
C LYS A 422 -14.17 -6.03 15.59
N MET A 423 -13.17 -6.19 14.71
CA MET A 423 -12.72 -5.10 13.83
C MET A 423 -13.54 -5.05 12.53
N GLY A 424 -14.10 -6.17 12.12
CA GLY A 424 -14.83 -6.37 10.88
C GLY A 424 -14.06 -5.99 9.62
N ILE A 425 -12.71 -5.99 9.59
CA ILE A 425 -11.93 -5.28 8.55
C ILE A 425 -12.30 -5.76 7.15
N MET A 426 -12.25 -7.07 6.91
CA MET A 426 -12.59 -7.64 5.60
C MET A 426 -14.08 -7.51 5.28
N LEU A 427 -14.97 -7.61 6.26
CA LEU A 427 -16.41 -7.44 6.03
C LEU A 427 -16.73 -5.98 5.65
N ARG A 428 -16.15 -5.01 6.35
CA ARG A 428 -16.30 -3.57 6.06
C ARG A 428 -15.74 -3.17 4.71
N LEU A 429 -14.61 -3.76 4.29
CA LEU A 429 -14.06 -3.53 2.95
C LEU A 429 -15.05 -3.90 1.84
N PHE A 430 -15.99 -4.81 2.14
CA PHE A 430 -17.07 -5.22 1.26
C PHE A 430 -18.42 -4.60 1.66
N GLY A 431 -18.45 -3.60 2.55
CA GLY A 431 -19.68 -2.91 2.94
C GLY A 431 -20.63 -3.74 3.81
N ILE A 432 -20.13 -4.80 4.46
CA ILE A 432 -20.90 -5.65 5.36
C ILE A 432 -20.69 -5.17 6.80
N GLU A 433 -21.77 -4.74 7.45
CA GLU A 433 -21.76 -4.29 8.84
C GLU A 433 -21.69 -5.47 9.82
N VAL A 434 -20.78 -5.41 10.80
CA VAL A 434 -20.61 -6.43 11.85
C VAL A 434 -21.45 -6.13 13.09
N GLN A 435 -21.79 -7.16 13.87
CA GLN A 435 -22.60 -6.99 15.08
C GLN A 435 -21.77 -6.35 16.21
N GLY A 436 -22.33 -5.31 16.86
CA GLY A 436 -21.72 -4.70 18.06
C GLY A 436 -21.28 -3.25 17.93
N GLU A 437 -21.57 -2.57 16.82
CA GLU A 437 -21.44 -1.11 16.76
C GLU A 437 -22.68 -0.43 17.36
N GLU A 438 -22.59 -0.09 18.64
CA GLU A 438 -23.33 1.08 19.11
C GLU A 438 -22.75 2.29 18.39
N HIS A 439 -23.46 2.79 17.36
CA HIS A 439 -23.27 4.16 16.93
C HIS A 439 -23.48 5.03 18.17
N PRO A 440 -22.50 5.84 18.62
CA PRO A 440 -22.85 6.94 19.50
C PRO A 440 -23.85 7.77 18.70
N ALA A 441 -25.10 7.76 19.13
CA ALA A 441 -26.12 8.61 18.56
C ALA A 441 -25.52 10.02 18.51
N VAL A 442 -25.39 10.55 17.30
CA VAL A 442 -25.12 11.98 17.12
C VAL A 442 -26.34 12.68 17.67
N SER A 443 -26.33 12.96 18.98
CA SER A 443 -27.26 13.90 19.58
C SER A 443 -26.93 15.24 18.95
N ALA A 444 -27.77 15.68 18.01
CA ALA A 444 -27.79 17.05 17.57
C ALA A 444 -27.89 17.96 18.81
N ALA A 445 -26.88 18.81 18.99
CA ALA A 445 -26.90 19.98 19.85
C ALA A 445 -26.14 21.09 19.13
#